data_AF-A0A2R6EWB1-F1
#
_entry.id   AF-A0A2R6EWB1-F1
#
_cell.length_a   1.000
_cell.length_b   1.000
_cell.length_c   1.000
_cell.angle_alpha   90.00
_cell.angle_beta   90.00
_cell.angle_gamma   90.00
#
_symmetry.space_group_name_H-M   'P 1'
#
loop_
_entity.id
_entity.type
_entity.pdbx_description
1 polymer ?
#
loop_
_entity_poly.entity_id
_entity_poly.type
_entity_poly.pdbx_seq_one_letter_code
_entity_poly.pdbx_strand_id
1 'polypeptide(L)'
;MVTTGRTLDDRGEPVAGTGFDLDPAGDLAALLRERTGPLTSHPTRDAWAAPLAADDDLLRSVSVFGPGYTGPPEHYHEVSDEAFDVRQGTLGFTLDGEAHRATAGERFEVPTGVRHTFRCEGPELGVVVAEIEPPGRIGHVLPTLGGIAHDDAIDAENPLQRAIIADKLAGDTVFTERDPRVTRPLAALLAPVAKARGYRAAYGKYQQPAFWERHVEQPDL
;
A
#
# COMPACT_ATOMS: atom_id res chain seq x y z
N MET A 1 18.42 6.67 -16.90
CA MET A 1 17.65 5.68 -16.15
C MET A 1 18.57 4.96 -15.19
N VAL A 2 18.18 4.90 -13.92
CA VAL A 2 18.83 4.14 -12.85
C VAL A 2 17.75 3.26 -12.23
N THR A 3 18.01 1.97 -12.04
CA THR A 3 17.08 1.07 -11.38
C THR A 3 17.16 1.27 -9.86
N THR A 4 16.00 1.38 -9.21
CA THR A 4 15.89 1.56 -7.75
C THR A 4 14.66 0.82 -7.20
N GLY A 5 14.41 0.88 -5.89
CA GLY A 5 13.27 0.22 -5.26
C GLY A 5 13.35 -1.32 -5.27
N ARG A 6 14.51 -1.89 -5.60
CA ARG A 6 14.72 -3.33 -5.59
C ARG A 6 14.49 -3.90 -4.19
N THR A 7 13.89 -5.08 -4.11
CA THR A 7 13.89 -5.87 -2.87
C THR A 7 15.34 -6.20 -2.53
N LEU A 8 15.71 -6.07 -1.27
CA LEU A 8 17.03 -6.46 -0.76
C LEU A 8 16.93 -7.82 -0.07
N ASP A 9 17.92 -8.69 -0.31
CA ASP A 9 18.02 -9.96 0.40
C ASP A 9 18.58 -9.80 1.83
N ASP A 10 18.72 -10.90 2.57
CA ASP A 10 19.26 -10.91 3.94
C ASP A 10 20.68 -10.33 4.07
N ARG A 11 21.41 -10.19 2.96
CA ARG A 11 22.75 -9.60 2.91
C ARG A 11 22.73 -8.12 2.52
N GLY A 12 21.55 -7.58 2.21
CA GLY A 12 21.37 -6.23 1.70
C GLY A 12 21.66 -6.10 0.21
N GLU A 13 21.74 -7.22 -0.52
CA GLU A 13 22.03 -7.20 -1.96
C GLU A 13 20.72 -7.10 -2.76
N PRO A 14 20.66 -6.27 -3.82
CA PRO A 14 19.46 -6.14 -4.64
C PRO A 14 19.07 -7.41 -5.39
N VAL A 15 17.82 -7.84 -5.23
CA VAL A 15 17.25 -9.01 -5.92
C VAL A 15 16.96 -8.67 -7.38
N ALA A 16 17.53 -9.44 -8.30
CA ALA A 16 17.36 -9.25 -9.73
C ALA A 16 15.88 -9.40 -10.16
N GLY A 17 15.45 -8.54 -11.09
CA GLY A 17 14.07 -8.55 -11.60
C GLY A 17 13.05 -7.82 -10.72
N THR A 18 13.48 -7.23 -9.61
CA THR A 18 12.65 -6.32 -8.81
C THR A 18 13.02 -4.86 -9.08
N GLY A 19 12.23 -3.94 -8.53
CA GLY A 19 12.44 -2.48 -8.65
C GLY A 19 11.84 -1.88 -9.92
N PHE A 20 12.15 -0.61 -10.15
CA PHE A 20 11.71 0.13 -11.32
C PHE A 20 12.82 1.07 -11.82
N ASP A 21 12.75 1.42 -13.09
CA ASP A 21 13.67 2.38 -13.69
C ASP A 21 13.22 3.81 -13.44
N LEU A 22 14.14 4.61 -12.90
CA LEU A 22 13.93 6.00 -12.56
C LEU A 22 14.81 6.91 -13.43
N ASP A 23 14.25 7.97 -13.97
CA ASP A 23 15.03 9.09 -14.51
C ASP A 23 15.36 10.07 -13.38
N PRO A 24 16.64 10.25 -12.97
CA PRO A 24 17.00 11.14 -11.87
C PRO A 24 16.64 12.62 -12.10
N ALA A 25 16.43 13.01 -13.36
CA ALA A 25 16.01 14.35 -13.77
C ALA A 25 14.50 14.46 -14.04
N GLY A 26 13.75 13.36 -13.95
CA GLY A 26 12.32 13.31 -14.26
C GLY A 26 11.40 13.67 -13.09
N ASP A 27 10.11 13.80 -13.39
CA ASP A 27 9.08 14.22 -12.43
C ASP A 27 8.92 13.25 -11.26
N LEU A 28 9.02 11.93 -11.51
CA LEU A 28 8.99 10.94 -10.43
C LEU A 28 10.16 11.11 -9.46
N ALA A 29 11.36 11.43 -9.95
CA ALA A 29 12.51 11.70 -9.09
C ALA A 29 12.31 12.99 -8.30
N ALA A 30 11.72 14.03 -8.90
CA ALA A 30 11.34 15.25 -8.18
C ALA A 30 10.34 14.95 -7.04
N LEU A 31 9.28 14.19 -7.31
CA LEU A 31 8.31 13.78 -6.29
C LEU A 31 8.94 12.92 -5.18
N LEU A 32 9.79 11.96 -5.55
CA LEU A 32 10.49 11.13 -4.57
C LEU A 32 11.46 11.93 -3.68
N ARG A 33 11.99 13.08 -4.12
CA ARG A 33 12.78 13.97 -3.25
C ARG A 33 11.95 14.65 -2.15
N GLU A 34 10.65 14.79 -2.36
CA GLU A 34 9.72 15.36 -1.38
C GLU A 34 9.29 14.38 -0.29
N ARG A 35 9.71 13.11 -0.39
CA ARG A 35 9.36 12.06 0.57
C ARG A 35 9.84 12.40 1.98
N THR A 36 9.02 12.09 2.97
CA THR A 36 9.32 12.29 4.40
C THR A 36 9.84 11.02 5.09
N GLY A 37 9.91 9.92 4.36
CA GLY A 37 10.35 8.62 4.84
C GLY A 37 10.87 7.73 3.71
N PRO A 38 11.30 6.50 4.04
CA PRO A 38 11.87 5.60 3.05
C PRO A 38 10.80 5.13 2.04
N LEU A 39 11.29 4.72 0.89
CA LEU A 39 10.53 3.92 -0.06
C LEU A 39 10.23 2.56 0.57
N THR A 40 8.95 2.22 0.56
CA THR A 40 8.38 0.93 0.98
C THR A 40 7.93 0.16 -0.26
N SER A 41 7.77 -1.15 -0.17
CA SER A 41 7.33 -1.96 -1.30
C SER A 41 6.64 -3.25 -0.86
N HIS A 42 6.05 -3.95 -1.83
CA HIS A 42 5.76 -5.38 -1.72
C HIS A 42 6.85 -6.16 -2.48
N PRO A 43 7.44 -7.24 -1.92
CA PRO A 43 8.62 -7.87 -2.53
C PRO A 43 8.33 -8.65 -3.81
N THR A 44 7.08 -9.07 -4.01
CA THR A 44 6.64 -9.88 -5.16
C THR A 44 5.55 -9.22 -6.01
N ARG A 45 5.19 -7.98 -5.69
CA ARG A 45 4.22 -7.19 -6.48
C ARG A 45 4.86 -5.86 -6.77
N ASP A 46 4.79 -5.43 -8.01
CA ASP A 46 5.41 -4.17 -8.44
C ASP A 46 4.61 -2.97 -7.93
N ALA A 47 4.74 -2.70 -6.64
CA ALA A 47 4.12 -1.60 -5.93
C ALA A 47 5.11 -1.05 -4.90
N TRP A 48 5.33 0.25 -4.99
CA TRP A 48 6.18 1.02 -4.09
C TRP A 48 5.41 2.23 -3.58
N ALA A 49 5.73 2.66 -2.37
CA ALA A 49 5.17 3.90 -1.83
C ALA A 49 6.16 4.58 -0.90
N ALA A 50 6.19 5.90 -0.90
CA ALA A 50 6.91 6.70 0.09
C ALA A 50 5.97 7.77 0.66
N PRO A 51 5.99 8.01 1.98
CA PRO A 51 5.14 9.03 2.58
C PRO A 51 5.58 10.42 2.11
N LEU A 52 4.62 11.32 1.94
CA LEU A 52 4.83 12.73 1.69
C LEU A 52 4.45 13.54 2.93
N ALA A 53 4.81 14.81 2.97
CA ALA A 53 4.34 15.71 4.03
C ALA A 53 2.82 15.88 3.94
N ALA A 54 2.15 15.79 5.10
CA ALA A 54 0.72 15.95 5.28
C ALA A 54 0.42 16.37 6.73
N ASP A 55 -0.75 16.95 6.94
CA ASP A 55 -1.30 17.22 8.27
C ASP A 55 -1.80 15.92 8.93
N ASP A 56 -2.04 15.93 10.24
CA ASP A 56 -2.38 14.73 11.02
C ASP A 56 -3.63 13.98 10.53
N ASP A 57 -4.58 14.70 9.92
CA ASP A 57 -5.83 14.15 9.39
C ASP A 57 -5.72 13.71 7.92
N LEU A 58 -4.52 13.65 7.35
CA LEU A 58 -4.30 13.24 5.96
C LEU A 58 -3.15 12.24 5.86
N LEU A 59 -3.41 11.07 5.28
CA LEU A 59 -2.32 10.20 4.82
C LEU A 59 -2.05 10.51 3.35
N ARG A 60 -0.81 10.90 3.05
CA ARG A 60 -0.37 11.26 1.70
C ARG A 60 0.89 10.50 1.33
N SER A 61 0.92 9.89 0.14
CA SER A 61 2.08 9.16 -0.35
C SER A 61 2.24 9.28 -1.85
N VAL A 62 3.49 9.30 -2.32
CA VAL A 62 3.77 8.97 -3.71
C VAL A 62 3.80 7.45 -3.83
N SER A 63 3.00 6.91 -4.74
CA SER A 63 2.91 5.47 -5.03
C SER A 63 3.28 5.19 -6.48
N VAL A 64 4.08 4.17 -6.70
CA VAL A 64 4.57 3.72 -8.01
C VAL A 64 4.11 2.29 -8.22
N PHE A 65 3.57 2.00 -9.40
CA PHE A 65 3.06 0.70 -9.78
C PHE A 65 3.71 0.24 -11.07
N GLY A 66 4.16 -1.01 -11.11
CA GLY A 66 4.73 -1.62 -12.30
C GLY A 66 3.70 -1.85 -13.40
N PRO A 67 4.16 -2.05 -14.65
CA PRO A 67 3.28 -2.39 -15.76
C PRO A 67 2.44 -3.63 -15.47
N GLY A 68 1.12 -3.53 -15.66
CA GLY A 68 0.20 -4.64 -15.39
C GLY A 68 -0.06 -4.94 -13.91
N TYR A 69 0.40 -4.08 -12.98
CA TYR A 69 0.03 -4.17 -11.57
C TYR A 69 -1.49 -4.24 -11.41
N THR A 70 -1.96 -5.15 -10.55
CA THR A 70 -3.37 -5.27 -10.17
C THR A 70 -3.46 -5.21 -8.65
N GLY A 71 -4.26 -4.27 -8.15
CA GLY A 71 -4.45 -4.11 -6.73
C GLY A 71 -4.73 -2.67 -6.31
N PRO A 72 -4.84 -2.43 -4.99
CA PRO A 72 -4.96 -3.43 -3.93
C PRO A 72 -6.24 -4.28 -4.09
N PRO A 73 -6.43 -5.38 -3.32
CA PRO A 73 -7.69 -6.12 -3.34
C PRO A 73 -8.90 -5.20 -3.20
N GLU A 74 -10.04 -5.58 -3.78
CA GLU A 74 -11.26 -4.76 -3.69
C GLU A 74 -11.60 -4.50 -2.21
N HIS A 75 -11.81 -3.23 -1.89
CA HIS A 75 -12.12 -2.78 -0.56
C HIS A 75 -12.96 -1.50 -0.59
N TYR A 76 -13.45 -1.09 0.58
CA TYR A 76 -14.03 0.23 0.78
C TYR A 76 -13.63 0.77 2.15
N HIS A 77 -13.63 2.09 2.27
CA HIS A 77 -13.45 2.79 3.54
C HIS A 77 -14.81 3.15 4.14
N GLU A 78 -14.98 2.99 5.44
CA GLU A 78 -16.20 3.34 6.17
C GLU A 78 -16.16 4.76 6.74
N VAL A 79 -14.97 5.38 6.75
CA VAL A 79 -14.72 6.67 7.42
C VAL A 79 -13.84 7.62 6.62
N SER A 80 -13.39 7.24 5.42
CA SER A 80 -12.39 7.96 4.65
C SER A 80 -12.80 8.11 3.20
N ASP A 81 -12.56 9.28 2.63
CA ASP A 81 -12.45 9.45 1.19
C ASP A 81 -11.01 9.13 0.77
N GLU A 82 -10.84 8.57 -0.43
CA GLU A 82 -9.54 8.32 -1.03
C GLU A 82 -9.43 9.04 -2.37
N ALA A 83 -8.26 9.59 -2.68
CA ALA A 83 -8.02 10.25 -3.96
C ALA A 83 -6.66 9.88 -4.54
N PHE A 84 -6.59 9.88 -5.87
CA PHE A 84 -5.41 9.55 -6.65
C PHE A 84 -5.13 10.65 -7.67
N ASP A 85 -4.10 11.46 -7.46
CA ASP A 85 -3.58 12.36 -8.48
C ASP A 85 -2.63 11.58 -9.38
N VAL A 86 -3.05 11.24 -10.61
CA VAL A 86 -2.23 10.48 -11.54
C VAL A 86 -1.13 11.38 -12.09
N ARG A 87 0.12 11.01 -11.82
CA ARG A 87 1.33 11.75 -12.21
C ARG A 87 1.99 11.16 -13.45
N GLN A 88 1.86 9.86 -13.66
CA GLN A 88 2.43 9.14 -14.81
C GLN A 88 1.57 7.93 -15.15
N GLY A 89 1.55 7.57 -16.44
CA GLY A 89 0.88 6.37 -16.92
C GLY A 89 -0.64 6.49 -16.96
N THR A 90 -1.29 5.34 -16.92
CA THR A 90 -2.75 5.19 -16.94
C THR A 90 -3.17 4.20 -15.87
N LEU A 91 -4.14 4.58 -15.04
CA LEU A 91 -4.79 3.68 -14.10
C LEU A 91 -6.23 3.40 -14.53
N GLY A 92 -6.60 2.12 -14.51
CA GLY A 92 -7.98 1.67 -14.65
C GLY A 92 -8.55 1.38 -13.27
N PHE A 93 -9.57 2.13 -12.87
CA PHE A 93 -10.28 1.97 -11.59
C PHE A 93 -11.54 1.15 -11.80
N THR A 94 -11.94 0.38 -10.80
CA THR A 94 -13.25 -0.30 -10.77
C THR A 94 -13.98 0.16 -9.52
N LEU A 95 -15.11 0.87 -9.64
CA LEU A 95 -15.93 1.35 -8.52
C LEU A 95 -17.31 0.67 -8.57
N ASP A 96 -17.67 -0.07 -7.53
CA ASP A 96 -18.91 -0.86 -7.45
C ASP A 96 -19.19 -1.69 -8.72
N GLY A 97 -18.13 -2.18 -9.37
CA GLY A 97 -18.16 -2.97 -10.60
C GLY A 97 -18.16 -2.15 -11.91
N GLU A 98 -18.21 -0.82 -11.84
CA GLU A 98 -18.08 0.07 -13.00
C GLU A 98 -16.62 0.41 -13.28
N ALA A 99 -16.21 0.35 -14.56
CA ALA A 99 -14.84 0.65 -14.96
C ALA A 99 -14.67 2.14 -15.29
N HIS A 100 -13.68 2.76 -14.65
CA HIS A 100 -13.24 4.12 -14.89
C HIS A 100 -11.76 4.13 -15.27
N ARG A 101 -11.28 5.25 -15.82
CA ARG A 101 -9.90 5.42 -16.26
C ARG A 101 -9.43 6.83 -15.92
N ALA A 102 -8.20 6.93 -15.43
CA ALA A 102 -7.51 8.20 -15.26
C ALA A 102 -6.06 8.10 -15.76
N THR A 103 -5.58 9.21 -16.29
CA THR A 103 -4.28 9.37 -16.96
C THR A 103 -3.51 10.53 -16.34
N ALA A 104 -2.22 10.65 -16.67
CA ALA A 104 -1.37 11.69 -16.11
C ALA A 104 -1.98 13.10 -16.21
N GLY A 105 -2.07 13.79 -15.07
CA GLY A 105 -2.69 15.10 -14.92
C GLY A 105 -4.13 15.07 -14.39
N GLU A 106 -4.76 13.90 -14.36
CA GLU A 106 -6.12 13.72 -13.83
C GLU A 106 -6.10 13.32 -12.35
N ARG A 107 -7.11 13.79 -11.60
CA ARG A 107 -7.40 13.35 -10.23
C ARG A 107 -8.61 12.43 -10.25
N PHE A 108 -8.51 11.31 -9.54
CA PHE A 108 -9.59 10.35 -9.39
C PHE A 108 -10.00 10.25 -7.92
N GLU A 109 -11.27 10.46 -7.62
CA GLU A 109 -11.80 10.48 -6.25
C GLU A 109 -12.68 9.26 -5.99
N VAL A 110 -12.54 8.70 -4.80
CA VAL A 110 -13.28 7.55 -4.30
C VAL A 110 -13.97 7.95 -3.01
N PRO A 111 -15.29 8.19 -3.05
CA PRO A 111 -16.05 8.53 -1.86
C PRO A 111 -16.10 7.39 -0.85
N THR A 112 -16.26 7.76 0.42
CA THR A 112 -16.51 6.86 1.53
C THR A 112 -17.63 5.86 1.20
N GLY A 113 -17.38 4.58 1.46
CA GLY A 113 -18.33 3.49 1.28
C GLY A 113 -18.36 2.87 -0.12
N VAL A 114 -17.67 3.46 -1.11
CA VAL A 114 -17.61 2.91 -2.48
C VAL A 114 -16.58 1.78 -2.56
N ARG A 115 -16.99 0.62 -3.08
CA ARG A 115 -16.06 -0.50 -3.29
C ARG A 115 -15.16 -0.18 -4.46
N HIS A 116 -13.87 -0.31 -4.28
CA HIS A 116 -12.92 0.05 -5.31
C HIS A 116 -11.66 -0.83 -5.31
N THR A 117 -11.04 -0.88 -6.49
CA THR A 117 -9.72 -1.43 -6.78
C THR A 117 -9.20 -0.75 -8.04
N PHE A 118 -7.91 -0.92 -8.37
CA PHE A 118 -7.37 -0.42 -9.62
C PHE A 118 -6.34 -1.37 -10.24
N ARG A 119 -5.90 -1.00 -11.44
CA ARG A 119 -4.80 -1.63 -12.15
C ARG A 119 -3.99 -0.58 -12.88
N CYS A 120 -2.69 -0.85 -13.04
CA CYS A 120 -1.86 -0.09 -13.96
C CYS A 120 -2.07 -0.61 -15.39
N GLU A 121 -2.49 0.27 -16.30
CA GLU A 121 -2.73 -0.07 -17.70
C GLU A 121 -1.51 0.22 -18.56
N GLY A 122 -1.23 -0.68 -19.51
CA GLY A 122 -0.16 -0.50 -20.48
C GLY A 122 1.24 -0.87 -19.97
N PRO A 123 2.28 -0.55 -20.76
CA PRO A 123 3.66 -0.96 -20.49
C PRO A 123 4.45 0.02 -19.61
N GLU A 124 3.84 1.13 -19.20
CA GLU A 124 4.49 2.19 -18.42
C GLU A 124 4.23 2.02 -16.93
N LEU A 125 5.05 2.67 -16.09
CA LEU A 125 4.76 2.82 -14.67
C LEU A 125 3.50 3.67 -14.47
N GLY A 126 2.67 3.27 -13.51
CA GLY A 126 1.63 4.10 -12.94
C GLY A 126 2.20 4.83 -11.75
N VAL A 127 2.15 6.17 -11.74
CA VAL A 127 2.58 6.97 -10.59
C VAL A 127 1.40 7.80 -10.12
N VAL A 128 1.11 7.77 -8.83
CA VAL A 128 0.08 8.59 -8.20
C VAL A 128 0.61 9.29 -6.97
N VAL A 129 0.04 10.44 -6.64
CA VAL A 129 -0.04 10.86 -5.24
C VAL A 129 -1.37 10.37 -4.71
N ALA A 130 -1.32 9.45 -3.75
CA ALA A 130 -2.49 8.88 -3.08
C ALA A 130 -2.75 9.63 -1.76
N GLU A 131 -4.02 9.92 -1.49
CA GLU A 131 -4.50 10.66 -0.33
C GLU A 131 -5.66 9.91 0.31
N ILE A 132 -5.63 9.71 1.64
CA ILE A 132 -6.73 9.14 2.43
C ILE A 132 -7.05 10.10 3.57
N GLU A 133 -8.29 10.59 3.62
CA GLU A 133 -8.74 11.61 4.58
C GLU A 133 -10.12 11.27 5.17
N PRO A 134 -10.25 11.20 6.51
CA PRO A 134 -9.17 11.00 7.48
C PRO A 134 -8.51 9.62 7.32
N PRO A 135 -7.24 9.42 7.70
CA PRO A 135 -6.54 8.15 7.53
C PRO A 135 -7.01 7.02 8.45
N GLY A 136 -7.82 7.34 9.46
CA GLY A 136 -8.43 6.35 10.35
C GLY A 136 -7.42 5.36 10.96
N ARG A 137 -7.80 4.09 11.03
CA ARG A 137 -6.98 2.99 11.52
C ARG A 137 -6.13 2.38 10.42
N ILE A 138 -6.52 2.51 9.15
CA ILE A 138 -5.73 2.01 8.03
C ILE A 138 -4.34 2.64 8.00
N GLY A 139 -4.18 3.92 8.34
CA GLY A 139 -2.86 4.56 8.42
C GLY A 139 -1.88 3.86 9.38
N HIS A 140 -2.38 3.20 10.44
CA HIS A 140 -1.54 2.43 11.35
C HIS A 140 -1.28 0.98 10.91
N VAL A 141 -2.14 0.44 10.04
CA VAL A 141 -2.11 -0.97 9.58
C VAL A 141 -1.39 -1.10 8.24
N LEU A 142 -1.44 -0.07 7.38
CA LEU A 142 -0.87 -0.09 6.04
C LEU A 142 0.63 -0.46 6.03
N PRO A 143 1.49 0.10 6.90
CA PRO A 143 2.90 -0.34 6.97
C PRO A 143 3.05 -1.82 7.34
N THR A 144 2.11 -2.37 8.11
CA THR A 144 2.11 -3.79 8.46
C THR A 144 1.72 -4.68 7.30
N LEU A 145 0.79 -4.26 6.44
CA LEU A 145 0.41 -5.03 5.26
C LEU A 145 1.60 -5.18 4.30
N GLY A 146 2.37 -4.11 4.07
CA GLY A 146 3.59 -4.20 3.27
C GLY A 146 4.72 -4.93 4.00
N GLY A 147 4.91 -4.65 5.29
CA GLY A 147 6.04 -5.16 6.06
C GLY A 147 6.00 -6.67 6.30
N ILE A 148 4.81 -7.25 6.50
CA ILE A 148 4.64 -8.71 6.61
C ILE A 148 5.08 -9.41 5.32
N ALA A 149 4.88 -8.79 4.15
CA ALA A 149 5.26 -9.40 2.89
C ALA A 149 6.78 -9.59 2.75
N HIS A 150 7.58 -8.77 3.46
CA HIS A 150 9.04 -8.87 3.54
C HIS A 150 9.54 -9.73 4.71
N ASP A 151 8.65 -10.30 5.51
CA ASP A 151 8.99 -10.90 6.80
C ASP A 151 8.58 -12.37 6.88
N ASP A 152 9.51 -13.25 6.53
CA ASP A 152 9.31 -14.71 6.54
C ASP A 152 8.96 -15.28 7.92
N ALA A 153 9.15 -14.52 9.01
CA ALA A 153 8.76 -14.95 10.35
C ALA A 153 7.26 -14.78 10.61
N ILE A 154 6.53 -14.04 9.77
CA ILE A 154 5.09 -13.82 9.89
C ILE A 154 4.36 -14.38 8.68
N ASP A 155 3.63 -15.47 8.90
CA ASP A 155 2.70 -16.00 7.91
C ASP A 155 1.48 -15.07 7.75
N ALA A 156 1.44 -14.33 6.64
CA ALA A 156 0.35 -13.42 6.27
C ALA A 156 -1.00 -14.14 6.12
N GLU A 157 -0.97 -15.42 5.71
CA GLU A 157 -2.17 -16.22 5.48
C GLU A 157 -2.71 -16.87 6.76
N ASN A 158 -1.96 -16.79 7.85
CA ASN A 158 -2.36 -17.32 9.14
C ASN A 158 -3.72 -16.73 9.59
N PRO A 159 -4.74 -17.56 9.90
CA PRO A 159 -6.06 -17.07 10.26
C PRO A 159 -6.08 -16.12 11.47
N LEU A 160 -5.16 -16.28 12.43
CA LEU A 160 -5.07 -15.39 13.60
C LEU A 160 -4.45 -14.04 13.24
N GLN A 161 -3.44 -14.03 12.37
CA GLN A 161 -2.85 -12.79 11.86
C GLN A 161 -3.88 -11.99 11.05
N ARG A 162 -4.64 -12.69 10.20
CA ARG A 162 -5.71 -12.08 9.40
C ARG A 162 -6.87 -11.59 10.26
N ALA A 163 -7.27 -12.36 11.27
CA ALA A 163 -8.33 -11.98 12.19
C ALA A 163 -7.97 -10.71 12.98
N ILE A 164 -6.75 -10.58 13.50
CA ILE A 164 -6.38 -9.40 14.28
C ILE A 164 -6.28 -8.14 13.40
N ILE A 165 -5.82 -8.27 12.14
CA ILE A 165 -5.84 -7.17 11.17
C ILE A 165 -7.28 -6.76 10.86
N ALA A 166 -8.15 -7.72 10.54
CA ALA A 166 -9.54 -7.45 10.22
C ALA A 166 -10.31 -6.83 11.40
N ASP A 167 -10.06 -7.29 12.63
CA ASP A 167 -10.61 -6.71 13.85
C ASP A 167 -10.16 -5.26 14.05
N LYS A 168 -8.87 -4.97 13.83
CA LYS A 168 -8.32 -3.61 13.93
C LYS A 168 -8.91 -2.67 12.88
N LEU A 169 -9.22 -3.16 11.68
CA LEU A 169 -9.80 -2.38 10.59
C LEU A 169 -11.34 -2.32 10.61
N ALA A 170 -12.01 -3.01 11.54
CA ALA A 170 -13.46 -3.03 11.61
C ALA A 170 -14.05 -1.63 11.90
N GLY A 171 -14.94 -1.13 11.05
CA GLY A 171 -15.44 0.25 11.15
C GLY A 171 -14.51 1.28 10.51
N ASP A 172 -13.60 0.85 9.63
CA ASP A 172 -12.57 1.70 9.02
C ASP A 172 -12.32 1.33 7.56
N THR A 173 -11.74 0.15 7.28
CA THR A 173 -11.43 -0.34 5.94
C THR A 173 -11.84 -1.81 5.83
N VAL A 174 -12.53 -2.16 4.74
CA VAL A 174 -13.13 -3.49 4.57
C VAL A 174 -12.76 -4.09 3.23
N PHE A 175 -11.98 -5.16 3.25
CA PHE A 175 -11.69 -5.98 2.07
C PHE A 175 -12.87 -6.89 1.73
N THR A 176 -13.27 -6.94 0.46
CA THR A 176 -14.51 -7.58 -0.01
C THR A 176 -14.31 -8.97 -0.62
N GLU A 177 -13.06 -9.47 -0.72
CA GLU A 177 -12.75 -10.83 -1.19
C GLU A 177 -13.52 -11.93 -0.43
N ARG A 178 -13.92 -11.64 0.82
CA ARG A 178 -14.76 -12.50 1.66
C ARG A 178 -15.90 -11.66 2.24
N ASP A 179 -17.08 -12.27 2.38
CA ASP A 179 -18.27 -11.57 2.88
C ASP A 179 -18.01 -10.97 4.27
N PRO A 180 -18.09 -9.63 4.46
CA PRO A 180 -17.87 -8.97 5.74
C PRO A 180 -18.84 -9.43 6.84
N ARG A 181 -20.01 -9.95 6.47
CA ARG A 181 -20.98 -10.54 7.41
C ARG A 181 -20.45 -11.81 8.08
N VAL A 182 -19.47 -12.47 7.45
CA VAL A 182 -18.79 -13.65 7.97
C VAL A 182 -17.45 -13.27 8.60
N THR A 183 -16.65 -12.44 7.92
CA THR A 183 -15.28 -12.15 8.39
C THR A 183 -15.25 -11.30 9.65
N ARG A 184 -16.16 -10.33 9.83
CA ARG A 184 -16.22 -9.48 11.04
C ARG A 184 -16.48 -10.25 12.33
N PRO A 185 -17.56 -11.05 12.46
CA PRO A 185 -17.80 -11.79 13.70
C PRO A 185 -16.71 -12.82 13.97
N LEU A 186 -16.15 -13.44 12.92
CA LEU A 186 -15.03 -14.36 13.05
C LEU A 186 -13.77 -13.64 13.56
N ALA A 187 -13.45 -12.46 13.02
CA ALA A 187 -12.33 -11.64 13.45
C ALA A 187 -12.47 -11.24 14.92
N ALA A 188 -13.64 -10.73 15.32
CA ALA A 188 -13.91 -10.33 16.70
C ALA A 188 -13.78 -11.51 17.69
N LEU A 189 -14.20 -12.71 17.28
CA LEU A 189 -14.06 -13.92 18.09
C LEU A 189 -12.60 -14.37 18.23
N LEU A 190 -11.81 -14.27 17.16
CA LEU A 190 -10.43 -14.77 17.12
C LEU A 190 -9.39 -13.76 17.61
N ALA A 191 -9.69 -12.45 17.58
CA ALA A 191 -8.73 -11.39 17.93
C ALA A 191 -8.16 -11.52 19.36
N PRO A 192 -8.92 -11.86 20.41
CA PRO A 192 -8.36 -12.09 21.75
C PRO A 192 -7.35 -13.24 21.78
N VAL A 193 -7.64 -14.32 21.06
CA VAL A 193 -6.74 -15.49 20.94
C VAL A 193 -5.50 -15.10 20.15
N ALA A 194 -5.65 -14.38 19.04
CA ALA A 194 -4.54 -13.89 18.24
C ALA A 194 -3.61 -13.01 19.08
N LYS A 195 -4.16 -12.06 19.84
CA LYS A 195 -3.40 -11.18 20.73
C LYS A 195 -2.66 -11.96 21.82
N ALA A 196 -3.33 -12.93 22.45
CA ALA A 196 -2.75 -13.81 23.46
C ALA A 196 -1.60 -14.67 22.92
N ARG A 197 -1.67 -15.04 21.63
CA ARG A 197 -0.60 -15.77 20.93
C ARG A 197 0.48 -14.87 20.32
N GLY A 198 0.42 -13.56 20.58
CA GLY A 198 1.47 -12.62 20.18
C GLY A 198 1.24 -11.91 18.84
N TYR A 199 0.20 -12.26 18.08
CA TYR A 199 -0.11 -11.56 16.83
C TYR A 199 -0.48 -10.10 17.09
N ARG A 200 -0.20 -9.23 16.12
CA ARG A 200 -0.53 -7.80 16.13
C ARG A 200 -1.11 -7.38 14.78
N ALA A 201 -2.01 -6.40 14.81
CA ALA A 201 -2.52 -5.77 13.59
C ALA A 201 -1.62 -4.64 13.07
N ALA A 202 -0.85 -4.04 13.96
CA ALA A 202 0.12 -2.99 13.67
C ALA A 202 1.42 -3.34 14.40
N TYR A 203 2.44 -3.77 13.67
CA TYR A 203 3.75 -4.02 14.24
C TYR A 203 4.61 -2.77 14.10
N GLY A 204 5.06 -2.22 15.23
CA GLY A 204 5.88 -1.00 15.24
C GLY A 204 7.20 -1.13 14.46
N LYS A 205 7.74 -2.34 14.27
CA LYS A 205 8.94 -2.57 13.45
C LYS A 205 8.77 -2.13 12.00
N TYR A 206 7.56 -2.25 11.43
CA TYR A 206 7.28 -1.85 10.05
C TYR A 206 7.03 -0.34 9.90
N GLN A 207 6.92 0.39 11.01
CA GLN A 207 6.90 1.85 11.02
C GLN A 207 8.30 2.45 11.10
N GLN A 208 9.33 1.63 11.38
CA GLN A 208 10.70 2.11 11.52
C GLN A 208 11.35 2.28 10.14
N PRO A 209 11.96 3.45 9.84
CA PRO A 209 12.66 3.65 8.58
C PRO A 209 13.71 2.58 8.30
N ALA A 210 14.46 2.21 9.34
CA ALA A 210 15.51 1.20 9.26
C ALA A 210 15.01 -0.19 8.83
N PHE A 211 13.73 -0.52 9.01
CA PHE A 211 13.18 -1.75 8.43
C PHE A 211 13.21 -1.64 6.91
N TRP A 212 12.61 -0.60 6.34
CA TRP A 212 12.50 -0.43 4.90
C TRP A 212 13.86 -0.23 4.21
N GLU A 213 14.77 0.52 4.81
CA GLU A 213 16.13 0.70 4.29
C GLU A 213 16.93 -0.62 4.20
N ARG A 214 16.59 -1.63 5.01
CA ARG A 214 17.20 -2.97 4.95
C ARG A 214 16.56 -3.90 3.94
N HIS A 215 15.30 -3.65 3.54
CA HIS A 215 14.53 -4.57 2.68
C HIS A 215 14.22 -3.99 1.30
N VAL A 216 14.37 -2.68 1.11
CA VAL A 216 14.05 -1.97 -0.12
C VAL A 216 15.18 -1.00 -0.43
N GLU A 217 15.75 -1.14 -1.61
CA GLU A 217 16.75 -0.22 -2.12
C GLU A 217 16.16 1.19 -2.22
N GLN A 218 16.83 2.15 -1.59
CA GLN A 218 16.40 3.53 -1.60
C GLN A 218 16.96 4.28 -2.82
N PRO A 219 16.18 5.18 -3.42
CA PRO A 219 16.64 5.99 -4.55
C PRO A 219 17.65 7.04 -4.07
N ASP A 220 18.81 7.07 -4.73
CA ASP A 220 19.87 8.06 -4.53
C ASP A 220 19.53 9.35 -5.30
N LEU A 221 18.88 10.30 -4.60
CA LEU A 221 18.22 11.48 -5.20
C LEU A 221 18.51 12.78 -4.46
#